data_AF-W9HJ58-F1
#
_entry.id   AF-W9HJ58-F1
#
_cell.length_a   1.000
_cell.length_b   1.000
_cell.length_c   1.000
_cell.angle_alpha   90.00
_cell.angle_beta   90.00
_cell.angle_gamma   90.00
#
_symmetry.space_group_name_H-M   'P 1'
#
loop_
_entity.id
_entity.type
_entity.pdbx_description
1 polymer ?
#
loop_
_entity_poly.entity_id
_entity_poly.type
_entity_poly.pdbx_seq_one_letter_code
_entity_poly.pdbx_strand_id
1 'polypeptide(L)'
;MPGESNVQAPKTSTTVITSDDIEPPTEITNPKLRKKIKSSGENATSSGAEETEAVEAEEDPDSTMADQTESGVTVNKSSQSADTRYIFLGDFVDRGYFSLETFTLLMCLKAKYPDRIVLVRGNHESRQITQVYGFYEECQQKYGNASVWKACCHVFDFLVLAAIIDGEILCVHGGLSPEIRTIDQIRVVARAQEIPHEGAFCDLVWSDPEDVETWAISPRGAGWLFGDKVATEFNHVNGLKLIARAHQLVNEGYKYHFPENSVVTVWSAPNYCYRCGNVASIMAVDKDLNPRFSIFSAVPDDQRHVPANRRGPGDYFL
;
A
#
# COMPACT_ATOMS: atom_id res chain seq x y z
N MET A 1 -2.37 -17.50 36.64
CA MET A 1 -3.58 -17.52 37.50
C MET A 1 -3.87 -16.10 38.00
N PRO A 2 -5.12 -15.68 38.29
CA PRO A 2 -5.34 -14.39 38.93
C PRO A 2 -4.80 -14.46 40.36
N GLY A 3 -3.71 -13.74 40.66
CA GLY A 3 -3.13 -13.63 42.01
C GLY A 3 -1.64 -13.97 42.16
N GLU A 4 -0.90 -14.28 41.10
CA GLU A 4 0.56 -14.47 41.21
C GLU A 4 1.30 -13.13 41.12
N SER A 5 1.93 -12.71 42.23
CA SER A 5 2.71 -11.47 42.34
C SER A 5 4.18 -11.62 41.92
N ASN A 6 4.54 -12.71 41.24
CA ASN A 6 5.91 -12.98 40.78
C ASN A 6 5.92 -13.50 39.34
N VAL A 7 5.62 -12.60 38.41
CA VAL A 7 5.87 -12.84 36.98
C VAL A 7 7.33 -12.47 36.71
N GLN A 8 8.18 -13.46 36.41
CA GLN A 8 9.55 -13.16 35.95
C GLN A 8 9.47 -12.37 34.63
N ALA A 9 10.16 -11.23 34.58
CA ALA A 9 10.27 -10.44 33.36
C ALA A 9 10.84 -11.31 32.22
N PRO A 10 10.32 -11.17 30.98
CA PRO A 10 10.84 -11.87 29.82
C PRO A 10 12.35 -11.60 29.68
N LYS A 11 13.16 -12.66 29.62
CA LYS A 11 14.61 -12.56 29.35
C LYS A 11 14.90 -12.49 27.84
N THR A 12 14.18 -11.63 27.14
CA THR A 12 14.54 -11.23 25.78
C THR A 12 15.25 -9.89 25.87
N SER A 13 16.50 -9.83 25.40
CA SER A 13 17.18 -8.55 25.16
C SER A 13 16.41 -7.83 24.06
N THR A 14 15.39 -7.08 24.45
CA THR A 14 14.79 -6.07 23.59
C THR A 14 15.83 -4.97 23.48
N THR A 15 16.42 -4.82 22.30
CA THR A 15 17.08 -3.57 21.95
C THR A 15 16.04 -2.49 22.19
N VAL A 16 16.26 -1.64 23.19
CA VAL A 16 15.34 -0.54 23.50
C VAL A 16 15.30 0.31 22.25
N ILE A 17 14.18 0.27 21.53
CA ILE A 17 13.95 1.12 20.35
C ILE A 17 13.85 2.53 20.90
N THR A 18 14.87 3.32 20.62
CA THR A 18 14.97 4.73 20.97
C THR A 18 14.29 5.58 19.90
N SER A 19 14.02 6.86 20.19
CA SER A 19 13.50 7.79 19.19
C SER A 19 14.38 7.85 17.92
N ASP A 20 15.68 7.64 18.08
CA ASP A 20 16.67 7.68 16.99
C ASP A 20 16.55 6.46 16.06
N ASP A 21 16.05 5.32 16.55
CA ASP A 21 15.80 4.12 15.74
C ASP A 21 14.55 4.25 14.85
N ILE A 22 13.72 5.27 15.09
CA ILE A 22 12.50 5.57 14.34
C ILE A 22 12.77 6.62 13.25
N GLU A 23 13.88 7.36 13.34
CA GLU A 23 14.26 8.33 12.31
C GLU A 23 14.94 7.62 11.12
N PRO A 24 14.55 7.93 9.87
CA PRO A 24 15.20 7.36 8.71
C PRO A 24 16.68 7.78 8.69
N PRO A 25 17.64 6.84 8.46
CA PRO A 25 19.06 7.15 8.55
C PRO A 25 19.45 8.21 7.51
N THR A 26 20.06 9.30 8.00
CA THR A 26 20.51 10.44 7.19
C THR A 26 21.80 10.14 6.42
N GLU A 27 22.54 9.09 6.80
CA GLU A 27 23.76 8.64 6.13
C GLU A 27 23.80 7.11 5.95
N ILE A 28 24.33 6.65 4.80
CA ILE A 28 24.57 5.22 4.56
C ILE A 28 25.83 4.80 5.32
N THR A 29 25.64 4.18 6.47
CA THR A 29 26.72 3.68 7.33
C THR A 29 27.32 2.36 6.85
N ASN A 30 26.62 1.63 5.96
CA ASN A 30 27.09 0.34 5.45
C ASN A 30 28.18 0.51 4.36
N PRO A 31 29.43 0.07 4.59
CA PRO A 31 30.54 0.28 3.66
C PRO A 31 30.36 -0.43 2.32
N LYS A 32 29.64 -1.56 2.30
CA LYS A 32 29.38 -2.35 1.07
C LYS A 32 28.38 -1.62 0.15
N LEU A 33 27.35 -1.00 0.74
CA LEU A 33 26.36 -0.19 0.01
C LEU A 33 27.00 1.09 -0.55
N ARG A 34 27.87 1.74 0.23
CA ARG A 34 28.62 2.92 -0.23
C ARG A 34 29.55 2.60 -1.40
N LYS A 35 30.18 1.42 -1.42
CA LYS A 35 31.07 0.97 -2.50
C LYS A 35 30.30 0.62 -3.79
N LYS A 36 29.12 0.01 -3.66
CA LYS A 36 28.25 -0.37 -4.79
C LYS A 36 27.68 0.85 -5.55
N ILE A 37 27.36 1.93 -4.82
CA ILE A 37 26.92 3.21 -5.41
C ILE A 37 28.08 3.91 -6.14
N LYS A 38 29.31 3.77 -5.63
CA LYS A 38 30.50 4.37 -6.26
C LYS A 38 30.90 3.63 -7.55
N SER A 39 30.77 2.30 -7.59
CA SER A 39 31.10 1.50 -8.78
C SER A 39 30.09 1.62 -9.92
N SER A 40 28.84 1.99 -9.66
CA SER A 40 27.81 2.17 -10.69
C SER A 40 27.93 3.48 -11.49
N GLY A 41 28.79 4.41 -11.07
CA GLY A 41 28.99 5.70 -11.77
C GLY A 41 30.15 5.74 -12.77
N GLU A 42 31.04 4.74 -12.79
CA GLU A 42 32.31 4.81 -13.53
C GLU A 42 32.40 3.90 -14.77
N ASN A 43 31.35 3.13 -15.10
CA ASN A 43 31.42 2.11 -16.17
C ASN A 43 30.68 2.43 -17.48
N ALA A 44 30.45 3.71 -17.78
CA ALA A 44 29.85 4.13 -19.05
C ALA A 44 30.81 4.96 -19.91
N THR A 45 31.99 4.42 -20.23
CA THR A 45 32.77 4.87 -21.41
C THR A 45 33.81 3.83 -21.85
N SER A 46 33.83 3.55 -23.15
CA SER A 46 34.86 2.87 -23.96
C SER A 46 34.94 1.33 -23.92
N SER A 47 34.65 0.71 -25.07
CA SER A 47 35.66 0.00 -25.87
C SER A 47 34.98 -0.76 -27.03
N GLY A 48 35.46 -0.56 -28.25
CA GLY A 48 35.05 -1.36 -29.41
C GLY A 48 35.61 -0.79 -30.71
N ALA A 49 36.90 -1.02 -30.97
CA ALA A 49 37.53 -0.80 -32.26
C ALA A 49 38.02 -2.15 -32.78
N GLU A 50 37.67 -2.49 -34.03
CA GLU A 50 38.52 -3.26 -34.95
C GLU A 50 38.03 -3.05 -36.39
N GLU A 51 39.00 -2.87 -37.30
CA GLU A 51 38.89 -2.44 -38.70
C GLU A 51 38.59 -3.61 -39.66
N THR A 52 37.97 -3.33 -40.81
CA THR A 52 38.61 -3.52 -42.15
C THR A 52 37.72 -3.01 -43.31
N GLU A 53 38.39 -2.25 -44.18
CA GLU A 53 38.29 -2.07 -45.65
C GLU A 53 37.10 -1.40 -46.38
N ALA A 54 37.51 -0.30 -47.06
CA ALA A 54 36.99 0.54 -48.14
C ALA A 54 35.98 -0.02 -49.17
N VAL A 55 35.09 0.84 -49.69
CA VAL A 55 35.01 1.38 -51.08
C VAL A 55 34.07 2.62 -51.10
N GLU A 56 34.42 3.62 -51.92
CA GLU A 56 33.74 4.91 -52.18
C GLU A 56 32.38 4.81 -52.92
N ALA A 57 31.45 5.75 -52.67
CA ALA A 57 30.66 6.50 -53.69
C ALA A 57 29.59 7.42 -53.04
N GLU A 58 29.34 8.56 -53.68
CA GLU A 58 28.44 9.66 -53.31
C GLU A 58 26.93 9.36 -53.51
N GLU A 59 26.07 10.11 -52.79
CA GLU A 59 24.85 10.85 -53.23
C GLU A 59 23.75 10.94 -52.13
N ASP A 60 23.25 12.17 -51.91
CA ASP A 60 22.03 12.59 -51.15
C ASP A 60 20.73 12.20 -51.92
N PRO A 61 19.48 12.43 -51.45
CA PRO A 61 18.91 12.52 -50.09
C PRO A 61 17.55 11.75 -49.93
N ASP A 62 16.94 11.87 -48.74
CA ASP A 62 15.48 11.70 -48.42
C ASP A 62 14.90 10.29 -48.16
N SER A 63 14.52 10.00 -46.90
CA SER A 63 13.16 9.56 -46.53
C SER A 63 13.02 9.20 -45.03
N THR A 64 12.06 9.88 -44.41
CA THR A 64 11.20 9.51 -43.27
C THR A 64 11.33 8.11 -42.64
N MET A 65 11.41 8.03 -41.30
CA MET A 65 10.46 7.34 -40.40
C MET A 65 11.00 7.16 -38.95
N ALA A 66 10.06 7.25 -38.00
CA ALA A 66 10.03 6.69 -36.64
C ALA A 66 10.78 7.42 -35.50
N ASP A 67 10.02 8.21 -34.73
CA ASP A 67 10.31 8.57 -33.35
C ASP A 67 9.56 7.58 -32.43
N GLN A 68 10.30 6.71 -31.73
CA GLN A 68 9.80 5.94 -30.58
C GLN A 68 10.51 6.46 -29.34
N THR A 69 9.73 7.14 -28.50
CA THR A 69 10.15 7.68 -27.22
C THR A 69 10.15 6.56 -26.17
N GLU A 70 11.33 6.11 -25.75
CA GLU A 70 11.49 5.23 -24.59
C GLU A 70 11.28 6.01 -23.28
N SER A 71 10.26 5.63 -22.53
CA SER A 71 9.97 6.14 -21.19
C SER A 71 10.90 5.49 -20.15
N GLY A 72 11.97 6.19 -19.79
CA GLY A 72 12.88 5.78 -18.72
C GLY A 72 12.22 5.86 -17.32
N VAL A 73 12.10 4.70 -16.67
CA VAL A 73 11.68 4.58 -15.26
C VAL A 73 12.73 5.21 -14.36
N THR A 74 12.39 6.32 -13.71
CA THR A 74 13.27 6.98 -12.73
C THR A 74 12.97 6.46 -11.33
N VAL A 75 13.87 5.66 -10.76
CA VAL A 75 13.80 5.24 -9.34
C VAL A 75 14.25 6.41 -8.46
N ASN A 76 13.31 7.25 -8.05
CA ASN A 76 13.60 8.33 -7.11
C ASN A 76 13.78 7.78 -5.69
N LYS A 77 14.94 8.04 -5.08
CA LYS A 77 15.11 7.97 -3.63
C LYS A 77 14.24 9.05 -2.99
N SER A 78 13.04 8.71 -2.53
CA SER A 78 12.25 9.63 -1.72
C SER A 78 12.96 9.82 -0.38
N SER A 79 13.62 10.96 -0.15
CA SER A 79 13.99 11.35 1.21
C SER A 79 12.69 11.71 1.93
N GLN A 80 12.13 10.76 2.68
CA GLN A 80 10.93 10.97 3.45
C GLN A 80 11.29 11.87 4.64
N SER A 81 11.03 13.17 4.49
CA SER A 81 11.18 14.17 5.55
C SER A 81 10.15 13.90 6.64
N ALA A 82 10.48 14.23 7.89
CA ALA A 82 9.53 14.25 9.01
C ALA A 82 8.26 15.08 8.71
N ASP A 83 8.31 16.00 7.74
CA ASP A 83 7.19 16.86 7.33
C ASP A 83 6.25 16.25 6.29
N THR A 84 6.53 15.05 5.82
CA THR A 84 5.68 14.37 4.82
C THR A 84 4.37 13.90 5.47
N ARG A 85 3.24 14.16 4.80
CA ARG A 85 1.92 13.65 5.21
C ARG A 85 1.64 12.31 4.52
N TYR A 86 1.04 11.38 5.26
CA TYR A 86 0.71 10.05 4.79
C TYR A 86 -0.77 9.73 4.99
N ILE A 87 -1.37 9.15 3.95
CA ILE A 87 -2.67 8.50 4.02
C ILE A 87 -2.42 7.02 3.72
N PHE A 88 -2.71 6.18 4.70
CA PHE A 88 -2.65 4.72 4.53
C PHE A 88 -4.07 4.20 4.26
N LEU A 89 -4.24 3.46 3.17
CA LEU A 89 -5.54 3.03 2.67
C LEU A 89 -6.00 1.67 3.24
N GLY A 90 -5.73 1.38 4.51
CA GLY A 90 -6.18 0.13 5.16
C GLY A 90 -5.33 -1.11 4.88
N ASP A 91 -5.83 -2.25 5.36
CA ASP A 91 -5.20 -3.58 5.29
C ASP A 91 -3.78 -3.61 5.89
N PHE A 92 -3.71 -3.21 7.16
CA PHE A 92 -2.47 -3.19 7.95
C PHE A 92 -2.13 -4.57 8.53
N VAL A 93 -3.13 -5.44 8.62
CA VAL A 93 -3.05 -6.73 9.30
C VAL A 93 -3.43 -7.90 8.39
N ASP A 94 -3.22 -9.11 8.91
CA ASP A 94 -3.40 -10.41 8.23
C ASP A 94 -2.38 -10.68 7.13
N ARG A 95 -2.30 -11.96 6.74
CA ARG A 95 -1.40 -12.54 5.72
C ARG A 95 0.09 -12.42 6.06
N GLY A 96 0.59 -11.26 6.48
CA GLY A 96 1.97 -11.08 6.94
C GLY A 96 2.25 -11.74 8.30
N TYR A 97 3.53 -11.81 8.66
CA TYR A 97 4.00 -12.33 9.95
C TYR A 97 4.09 -11.26 11.05
N PHE A 98 4.00 -10.00 10.66
CA PHE A 98 4.34 -8.83 11.48
C PHE A 98 3.18 -7.83 11.50
N SER A 99 1.94 -8.30 11.45
CA SER A 99 0.74 -7.45 11.44
C SER A 99 0.69 -6.59 12.70
N LEU A 100 1.02 -7.17 13.85
CA LEU A 100 0.98 -6.47 15.13
C LEU A 100 2.04 -5.38 15.20
N GLU A 101 3.27 -5.65 14.75
CA GLU A 101 4.33 -4.65 14.70
C GLU A 101 3.99 -3.53 13.70
N THR A 102 3.49 -3.88 12.52
CA THR A 102 3.03 -2.92 11.50
C THR A 102 1.96 -1.99 12.07
N PHE A 103 0.89 -2.54 12.61
CA PHE A 103 -0.20 -1.74 13.14
C PHE A 103 0.22 -0.92 14.37
N THR A 104 1.02 -1.50 15.27
CA THR A 104 1.53 -0.79 16.46
C THR A 104 2.41 0.40 16.05
N LEU A 105 3.28 0.24 15.05
CA LEU A 105 4.10 1.32 14.52
C LEU A 105 3.22 2.44 13.95
N LEU A 106 2.20 2.11 13.16
CA LEU A 106 1.27 3.09 12.61
C LEU A 106 0.49 3.84 13.71
N MET A 107 0.10 3.14 14.79
CA MET A 107 -0.53 3.78 15.95
C MET A 107 0.40 4.72 16.70
N CYS A 108 1.67 4.35 16.89
CA CYS A 108 2.69 5.22 17.47
C CYS A 108 2.92 6.46 16.59
N LEU A 109 3.02 6.29 15.27
CA LEU A 109 3.15 7.40 14.32
C LEU A 109 1.91 8.30 14.31
N LYS A 110 0.71 7.73 14.39
CA LYS A 110 -0.54 8.50 14.50
C LYS A 110 -0.61 9.29 15.80
N ALA A 111 -0.15 8.72 16.92
CA ALA A 111 -0.10 9.41 18.20
C ALA A 111 0.96 10.53 18.20
N LYS A 112 2.12 10.30 17.57
CA LYS A 112 3.21 11.28 17.48
C LYS A 112 2.93 12.42 16.49
N TYR A 113 2.29 12.11 15.36
CA TYR A 113 2.02 13.05 14.26
C TYR A 113 0.54 13.00 13.82
N PRO A 114 -0.40 13.40 14.71
CA PRO A 114 -1.83 13.23 14.49
C PRO A 114 -2.38 13.99 13.29
N ASP A 115 -1.73 15.08 12.88
CA ASP A 115 -2.03 15.95 11.74
C ASP A 115 -1.39 15.49 10.43
N ARG A 116 -0.46 14.53 10.47
CA ARG A 116 0.29 14.06 9.29
C ARG A 116 -0.05 12.64 8.88
N ILE A 117 -0.49 11.80 9.82
CA ILE A 117 -0.84 10.40 9.55
C ILE A 117 -2.35 10.23 9.55
N VAL A 118 -2.89 9.75 8.44
CA VAL A 118 -4.29 9.35 8.30
C VAL A 118 -4.34 7.85 8.02
N LEU A 119 -5.14 7.13 8.81
CA LEU A 119 -5.33 5.68 8.68
C LEU A 119 -6.79 5.43 8.26
N VAL A 120 -6.98 5.10 6.99
CA VAL A 120 -8.27 4.65 6.46
C VAL A 120 -8.46 3.18 6.83
N ARG A 121 -9.70 2.78 7.15
CA ARG A 121 -10.04 1.40 7.50
C ARG A 121 -10.08 0.54 6.24
N GLY A 122 -9.37 -0.58 6.24
CA GLY A 122 -9.48 -1.63 5.25
C GLY A 122 -10.48 -2.70 5.63
N ASN A 123 -10.74 -3.65 4.72
CA ASN A 123 -11.65 -4.75 5.02
C ASN A 123 -11.03 -5.75 6.01
N HIS A 124 -9.70 -5.81 6.09
CA HIS A 124 -8.98 -6.63 7.08
C HIS A 124 -9.00 -6.06 8.50
N GLU A 125 -9.34 -4.77 8.71
CA GLU A 125 -9.56 -4.21 10.04
C GLU A 125 -10.95 -4.57 10.61
N SER A 126 -11.26 -5.87 10.57
CA SER A 126 -12.52 -6.52 10.97
C SER A 126 -12.26 -7.67 11.93
N ARG A 127 -13.12 -7.86 12.92
CA ARG A 127 -13.06 -9.00 13.85
C ARG A 127 -13.24 -10.33 13.10
N GLN A 128 -14.16 -10.37 12.15
CA GLN A 128 -14.48 -11.59 11.41
C GLN A 128 -13.31 -12.03 10.51
N ILE A 129 -12.70 -11.07 9.80
CA ILE A 129 -11.61 -11.33 8.86
C ILE A 129 -10.34 -11.72 9.64
N THR A 130 -9.96 -10.97 10.67
CA THR A 130 -8.73 -11.23 11.44
C THR A 130 -8.71 -12.55 12.21
N GLN A 131 -9.88 -13.12 12.50
CA GLN A 131 -10.00 -14.46 13.08
C GLN A 131 -9.59 -15.58 12.13
N VAL A 132 -9.69 -15.35 10.82
CA VAL A 132 -9.46 -16.36 9.79
C VAL A 132 -8.12 -16.17 9.09
N TYR A 133 -7.67 -14.92 8.90
CA TYR A 133 -6.54 -14.60 8.02
C TYR A 133 -5.20 -14.31 8.71
N GLY A 134 -5.13 -14.60 10.02
CA GLY A 134 -3.88 -14.80 10.74
C GLY A 134 -3.60 -13.82 11.87
N PHE A 135 -4.21 -12.64 11.92
CA PHE A 135 -3.89 -11.63 12.93
C PHE A 135 -4.31 -12.07 14.35
N TYR A 136 -5.47 -12.71 14.51
CA TYR A 136 -5.89 -13.28 15.80
C TYR A 136 -4.85 -14.28 16.33
N GLU A 137 -4.42 -15.21 15.47
CA GLU A 137 -3.43 -16.22 15.81
C GLU A 137 -2.07 -15.58 16.15
N GLU A 138 -1.65 -14.57 15.38
CA GLU A 138 -0.42 -13.82 15.63
C GLU A 138 -0.41 -13.19 17.03
N CYS A 139 -1.49 -12.50 17.43
CA CYS A 139 -1.63 -11.93 18.76
C CYS A 139 -1.61 -13.01 19.85
N GLN A 140 -2.34 -14.11 19.64
CA GLN A 140 -2.41 -15.23 20.59
C GLN A 140 -1.05 -15.89 20.78
N GLN A 141 -0.27 -16.08 19.70
CA GLN A 141 1.08 -16.66 19.77
C GLN A 141 2.08 -15.74 20.48
N LYS A 142 2.02 -14.43 20.22
CA LYS A 142 2.96 -13.45 20.80
C LYS A 142 2.69 -13.13 22.27
N TYR A 143 1.42 -13.11 22.70
CA TYR A 143 1.02 -12.66 24.04
C TYR A 143 0.36 -13.75 24.90
N GLY A 144 0.13 -14.95 24.35
CA GLY A 144 -0.50 -16.07 25.05
C GLY A 144 -2.00 -15.89 25.31
N ASN A 145 -2.61 -14.79 24.87
CA ASN A 145 -4.03 -14.49 25.03
C ASN A 145 -4.53 -13.46 23.99
N ALA A 146 -5.85 -13.35 23.85
CA ALA A 146 -6.49 -12.51 22.85
C ALA A 146 -6.68 -11.03 23.25
N SER A 147 -6.13 -10.57 24.38
CA SER A 147 -6.40 -9.20 24.88
C SER A 147 -5.87 -8.13 23.94
N VAL A 148 -4.69 -8.35 23.34
CA VAL A 148 -4.09 -7.42 22.36
C VAL A 148 -4.95 -7.35 21.10
N TRP A 149 -5.38 -8.50 20.57
CA TRP A 149 -6.29 -8.56 19.42
C TRP A 149 -7.59 -7.79 19.69
N LYS A 150 -8.23 -8.00 20.85
CA LYS A 150 -9.44 -7.26 21.23
C LYS A 150 -9.20 -5.75 21.28
N ALA A 151 -8.07 -5.32 21.84
CA ALA A 151 -7.71 -3.90 21.90
C ALA A 151 -7.51 -3.32 20.49
N CYS A 152 -6.82 -4.02 19.59
CA CYS A 152 -6.67 -3.60 18.20
C CYS A 152 -8.03 -3.51 17.48
N CYS A 153 -8.89 -4.51 17.62
CA CYS A 153 -10.24 -4.47 17.02
C CYS A 153 -11.10 -3.32 17.55
N HIS A 154 -10.96 -2.97 18.83
CA HIS A 154 -11.64 -1.78 19.35
C HIS A 154 -11.13 -0.49 18.70
N VAL A 155 -9.83 -0.39 18.40
CA VAL A 155 -9.27 0.75 17.67
C VAL A 155 -9.75 0.77 16.21
N PHE A 156 -9.85 -0.39 15.57
CA PHE A 156 -10.32 -0.51 14.17
C PHE A 156 -11.68 0.16 13.97
N ASP A 157 -12.58 0.07 14.96
CA ASP A 157 -13.90 0.70 14.90
C ASP A 157 -13.85 2.22 14.73
N PHE A 158 -12.77 2.88 15.12
CA PHE A 158 -12.65 4.33 15.05
C PHE A 158 -11.87 4.84 13.82
N LEU A 159 -11.26 3.94 13.05
CA LEU A 159 -10.55 4.29 11.81
C LEU A 159 -11.50 4.98 10.81
N VAL A 160 -10.99 5.93 10.05
CA VAL A 160 -11.84 6.70 9.10
C VAL A 160 -12.16 5.86 7.86
N LEU A 161 -13.31 6.11 7.23
CA LEU A 161 -13.73 5.34 6.05
C LEU A 161 -13.18 5.91 4.74
N ALA A 162 -12.88 7.21 4.74
CA ALA A 162 -12.35 7.91 3.59
C ALA A 162 -11.50 9.10 4.04
N ALA A 163 -10.64 9.57 3.13
CA ALA A 163 -9.95 10.85 3.23
C ALA A 163 -10.13 11.63 1.93
N ILE A 164 -10.00 12.95 1.99
CA ILE A 164 -10.09 13.81 0.81
C ILE A 164 -8.85 14.70 0.79
N ILE A 165 -8.12 14.67 -0.32
CA ILE A 165 -6.94 15.53 -0.53
C ILE A 165 -7.41 16.75 -1.31
N ASP A 166 -7.32 17.91 -0.66
CA ASP A 166 -7.59 19.24 -1.22
C ASP A 166 -8.94 19.39 -1.94
N GLY A 167 -9.93 18.60 -1.53
CA GLY A 167 -11.27 18.62 -2.11
C GLY A 167 -11.44 17.84 -3.43
N GLU A 168 -10.35 17.37 -4.04
CA GLU A 168 -10.40 16.85 -5.43
C GLU A 168 -9.97 15.39 -5.58
N ILE A 169 -9.29 14.79 -4.59
CA ILE A 169 -8.94 13.36 -4.62
C ILE A 169 -9.63 12.65 -3.46
N LEU A 170 -10.52 11.72 -3.77
CA LEU A 170 -11.14 10.85 -2.78
C LEU A 170 -10.24 9.62 -2.54
N CYS A 171 -9.93 9.35 -1.28
CA CYS A 171 -9.16 8.20 -0.84
C CYS A 171 -10.08 7.24 -0.06
N VAL A 172 -10.25 6.02 -0.57
CA VAL A 172 -11.01 4.94 0.09
C VAL A 172 -10.22 3.64 0.01
N HIS A 173 -10.55 2.63 0.81
CA HIS A 173 -9.87 1.34 0.71
C HIS A 173 -10.41 0.50 -0.46
N GLY A 174 -11.72 0.21 -0.41
CA GLY A 174 -12.48 -0.55 -1.39
C GLY A 174 -12.81 0.33 -2.60
N GLY A 175 -14.03 0.82 -2.67
CA GLY A 175 -14.48 1.61 -3.80
C GLY A 175 -15.80 2.32 -3.54
N LEU A 176 -16.60 2.49 -4.58
CA LEU A 176 -17.87 3.20 -4.49
C LEU A 176 -19.01 2.30 -4.00
N SER A 177 -20.10 2.92 -3.58
CA SER A 177 -21.34 2.25 -3.15
C SER A 177 -22.54 2.77 -3.96
N PRO A 178 -23.49 1.92 -4.36
CA PRO A 178 -24.75 2.37 -4.96
C PRO A 178 -25.58 3.28 -4.04
N GLU A 179 -25.36 3.22 -2.73
CA GLU A 179 -26.06 4.04 -1.72
C GLU A 179 -25.42 5.42 -1.54
N ILE A 180 -24.20 5.63 -2.06
CA ILE A 180 -23.40 6.83 -1.87
C ILE A 180 -23.21 7.50 -3.24
N ARG A 181 -24.00 8.54 -3.49
CA ARG A 181 -23.89 9.42 -4.65
C ARG A 181 -23.03 10.66 -4.36
N THR A 182 -23.00 11.11 -3.12
CA THR A 182 -22.20 12.28 -2.69
C THR A 182 -21.28 11.96 -1.53
N ILE A 183 -20.15 12.67 -1.46
CA ILE A 183 -19.17 12.56 -0.37
C ILE A 183 -19.80 12.83 1.00
N ASP A 184 -20.77 13.74 1.07
CA ASP A 184 -21.46 14.06 2.33
C ASP A 184 -22.20 12.87 2.92
N GLN A 185 -22.66 11.93 2.08
CA GLN A 185 -23.26 10.69 2.57
C GLN A 185 -22.25 9.80 3.30
N ILE A 186 -20.96 9.84 2.93
CA ILE A 186 -19.89 9.12 3.67
C ILE A 186 -19.77 9.67 5.10
N ARG A 187 -19.96 10.98 5.30
CA ARG A 187 -19.79 11.64 6.62
C ARG A 187 -20.80 11.17 7.66
N VAL A 188 -21.99 10.74 7.22
CA VAL A 188 -23.08 10.30 8.10
C VAL A 188 -23.09 8.80 8.32
N VAL A 189 -22.19 8.04 7.68
CA VAL A 189 -22.03 6.60 7.95
C VAL A 189 -21.53 6.40 9.38
N ALA A 190 -22.29 5.64 10.17
CA ALA A 190 -21.89 5.26 11.51
C ALA A 190 -20.71 4.28 11.45
N ARG A 191 -19.48 4.79 11.53
CA ARG A 191 -18.26 3.96 11.38
C ARG A 191 -17.83 3.22 12.65
N ALA A 192 -18.25 3.71 13.83
CA ALA A 192 -17.87 3.21 15.16
C ALA A 192 -18.54 1.88 15.54
N GLN A 193 -18.36 0.88 14.69
CA GLN A 193 -18.92 -0.46 14.80
C GLN A 193 -18.07 -1.46 13.99
N GLU A 194 -18.36 -2.75 14.14
CA GLU A 194 -17.86 -3.77 13.23
C GLU A 194 -18.37 -3.52 11.80
N ILE A 195 -17.58 -3.91 10.79
CA ILE A 195 -17.96 -3.76 9.38
C ILE A 195 -19.23 -4.60 9.14
N PRO A 196 -20.35 -3.99 8.71
CA PRO A 196 -21.56 -4.72 8.35
C PRO A 196 -21.34 -5.65 7.16
N HIS A 197 -22.22 -6.64 6.98
CA HIS A 197 -22.16 -7.55 5.84
C HIS A 197 -22.67 -6.94 4.52
N GLU A 198 -23.38 -5.80 4.59
CA GLU A 198 -23.96 -5.09 3.44
C GLU A 198 -24.10 -3.59 3.73
N GLY A 199 -24.44 -2.82 2.69
CA GLY A 199 -24.70 -1.38 2.74
C GLY A 199 -23.44 -0.52 2.59
N ALA A 200 -23.66 0.80 2.62
CA ALA A 200 -22.65 1.84 2.37
C ALA A 200 -21.27 1.61 3.02
N PHE A 201 -21.22 1.20 4.30
CA PHE A 201 -19.96 0.94 4.99
C PHE A 201 -19.25 -0.30 4.41
N CYS A 202 -19.96 -1.41 4.24
CA CYS A 202 -19.42 -2.60 3.61
C CYS A 202 -18.84 -2.30 2.22
N ASP A 203 -19.59 -1.58 1.40
CA ASP A 203 -19.20 -1.27 0.02
C ASP A 203 -17.93 -0.42 -0.06
N LEU A 204 -17.79 0.60 0.80
CA LEU A 204 -16.60 1.48 0.82
C LEU A 204 -15.28 0.72 1.07
N VAL A 205 -15.34 -0.44 1.72
CA VAL A 205 -14.15 -1.27 2.02
C VAL A 205 -14.06 -2.53 1.14
N TRP A 206 -15.12 -2.95 0.45
CA TRP A 206 -15.13 -4.20 -0.33
C TRP A 206 -15.30 -4.03 -1.84
N SER A 207 -15.82 -2.89 -2.32
CA SER A 207 -16.12 -2.70 -3.74
C SER A 207 -14.86 -2.57 -4.60
N ASP A 208 -14.98 -2.94 -5.87
CA ASP A 208 -13.90 -3.01 -6.84
C ASP A 208 -14.26 -2.38 -8.21
N PRO A 209 -13.33 -1.67 -8.86
CA PRO A 209 -13.48 -1.29 -10.26
C PRO A 209 -13.36 -2.53 -11.16
N GLU A 210 -14.21 -2.63 -12.18
CA GLU A 210 -14.20 -3.70 -13.19
C GLU A 210 -14.70 -3.21 -14.54
N ASP A 211 -14.40 -3.95 -15.62
CA ASP A 211 -14.92 -3.71 -16.98
C ASP A 211 -16.41 -4.09 -17.09
N VAL A 212 -17.24 -3.34 -16.36
CA VAL A 212 -18.71 -3.38 -16.42
C VAL A 212 -19.22 -1.98 -16.74
N GLU A 213 -20.43 -1.88 -17.26
CA GLU A 213 -20.98 -0.56 -17.65
C GLU A 213 -21.37 0.29 -16.43
N THR A 214 -22.00 -0.31 -15.42
CA THR A 214 -22.48 0.38 -14.21
C THR A 214 -22.13 -0.38 -12.94
N TRP A 215 -23.07 -1.12 -12.35
CA TRP A 215 -22.86 -1.92 -11.15
C TRP A 215 -23.04 -3.40 -11.45
N ALA A 216 -22.24 -4.25 -10.82
CA ALA A 216 -22.44 -5.69 -10.82
C ALA A 216 -22.14 -6.28 -9.44
N ILE A 217 -22.67 -7.48 -9.18
CA ILE A 217 -22.45 -8.17 -7.90
C ILE A 217 -20.98 -8.56 -7.77
N SER A 218 -20.38 -8.25 -6.62
CA SER A 218 -18.99 -8.63 -6.35
C SER A 218 -18.85 -10.15 -6.17
N PRO A 219 -17.88 -10.80 -6.82
CA PRO A 219 -17.57 -12.21 -6.59
C PRO A 219 -16.97 -12.46 -5.19
N ARG A 220 -16.62 -11.40 -4.45
CA ARG A 220 -16.14 -11.49 -3.05
C ARG A 220 -17.22 -11.90 -2.07
N GLY A 221 -18.50 -11.82 -2.47
CA GLY A 221 -19.64 -12.01 -1.58
C GLY A 221 -19.95 -10.81 -0.67
N ALA A 222 -19.26 -9.69 -0.88
CA ALA A 222 -19.47 -8.40 -0.21
C ALA A 222 -19.05 -7.25 -1.15
N GLY A 223 -19.70 -6.10 -1.03
CA GLY A 223 -19.49 -4.95 -1.91
C GLY A 223 -19.97 -5.16 -3.34
N TRP A 224 -19.58 -4.25 -4.23
CA TRP A 224 -19.99 -4.21 -5.64
C TRP A 224 -18.82 -4.11 -6.58
N LEU A 225 -19.00 -4.60 -7.80
CA LEU A 225 -18.20 -4.16 -8.95
C LEU A 225 -18.79 -2.86 -9.49
N PHE A 226 -17.94 -1.89 -9.80
CA PHE A 226 -18.36 -0.62 -10.40
C PHE A 226 -17.57 -0.30 -11.67
N GLY A 227 -18.28 0.26 -12.64
CA GLY A 227 -17.80 0.57 -13.97
C GLY A 227 -17.42 2.04 -14.17
N ASP A 228 -16.97 2.34 -15.38
CA ASP A 228 -16.54 3.68 -15.80
C ASP A 228 -17.63 4.73 -15.58
N LYS A 229 -18.89 4.44 -15.99
CA LYS A 229 -19.99 5.41 -15.85
C LYS A 229 -20.24 5.80 -14.40
N VAL A 230 -20.11 4.84 -13.47
CA VAL A 230 -20.29 5.08 -12.04
C VAL A 230 -19.18 5.97 -11.51
N ALA A 231 -17.93 5.66 -11.82
CA ALA A 231 -16.78 6.44 -11.37
C ALA A 231 -16.82 7.87 -11.93
N THR A 232 -17.11 8.00 -13.23
CA THR A 232 -17.17 9.28 -13.93
C THR A 232 -18.32 10.15 -13.44
N GLU A 233 -19.52 9.57 -13.23
CA GLU A 233 -20.65 10.30 -12.63
C GLU A 233 -20.33 10.75 -11.20
N PHE A 234 -19.77 9.85 -10.37
CA PHE A 234 -19.44 10.17 -8.99
C PHE A 234 -18.40 11.30 -8.91
N ASN A 235 -17.34 11.23 -9.72
CA ASN A 235 -16.33 12.27 -9.79
C ASN A 235 -16.92 13.61 -10.23
N HIS A 236 -17.75 13.60 -11.29
CA HIS A 236 -18.41 14.81 -11.78
C HIS A 236 -19.30 15.47 -10.72
N VAL A 237 -20.17 14.68 -10.07
CA VAL A 237 -21.11 15.18 -9.05
C VAL A 237 -20.38 15.78 -7.85
N ASN A 238 -19.23 15.22 -7.48
CA ASN A 238 -18.48 15.62 -6.29
C ASN A 238 -17.31 16.56 -6.58
N GLY A 239 -17.10 16.96 -7.84
CA GLY A 239 -15.97 17.82 -8.24
C GLY A 239 -14.60 17.17 -8.03
N LEU A 240 -14.51 15.84 -8.13
CA LEU A 240 -13.27 15.09 -7.96
C LEU A 240 -12.53 14.91 -9.29
N LYS A 241 -11.20 14.92 -9.22
CA LYS A 241 -10.32 14.53 -10.33
C LYS A 241 -10.00 13.05 -10.32
N LEU A 242 -9.95 12.44 -9.14
CA LEU A 242 -9.44 11.07 -8.97
C LEU A 242 -10.04 10.39 -7.74
N ILE A 243 -10.32 9.09 -7.85
CA ILE A 243 -10.53 8.19 -6.71
C ILE A 243 -9.29 7.33 -6.56
N ALA A 244 -8.58 7.48 -5.45
CA ALA A 244 -7.45 6.66 -5.07
C ALA A 244 -7.90 5.55 -4.10
N ARG A 245 -7.59 4.30 -4.45
CA ARG A 245 -8.01 3.12 -3.70
C ARG A 245 -6.92 2.05 -3.58
N ALA A 246 -7.16 1.00 -2.80
CA ALA A 246 -6.21 -0.11 -2.57
C ALA A 246 -6.84 -1.48 -2.87
N HIS A 247 -6.75 -2.46 -1.94
CA HIS A 247 -7.53 -3.71 -1.84
C HIS A 247 -7.44 -4.76 -2.98
N GLN A 248 -7.34 -4.39 -4.24
CA GLN A 248 -7.01 -5.31 -5.34
C GLN A 248 -5.50 -5.39 -5.54
N LEU A 249 -4.97 -6.62 -5.53
CA LEU A 249 -3.60 -6.88 -5.94
C LEU A 249 -3.42 -6.47 -7.41
N VAL A 250 -2.42 -5.63 -7.66
CA VAL A 250 -1.97 -5.24 -8.99
C VAL A 250 -0.48 -5.54 -9.10
N ASN A 251 -0.07 -6.26 -10.15
CA ASN A 251 1.28 -6.82 -10.24
C ASN A 251 2.35 -5.75 -10.36
N GLU A 252 2.00 -4.63 -10.98
CA GLU A 252 2.84 -3.46 -11.26
C GLU A 252 2.87 -2.47 -10.08
N GLY A 253 2.19 -2.80 -8.97
CA GLY A 253 2.13 -1.97 -7.76
C GLY A 253 1.12 -0.83 -7.83
N TYR A 254 0.70 -0.38 -9.01
CA TYR A 254 -0.46 0.48 -9.19
C TYR A 254 -1.15 0.20 -10.54
N LYS A 255 -2.41 0.62 -10.68
CA LYS A 255 -3.19 0.52 -11.92
C LYS A 255 -4.19 1.65 -12.01
N TYR A 256 -4.17 2.41 -13.10
CA TYR A 256 -5.30 3.26 -13.46
C TYR A 256 -6.41 2.43 -14.11
N HIS A 257 -7.64 2.76 -13.78
CA HIS A 257 -8.83 2.11 -14.32
C HIS A 257 -9.64 3.10 -15.16
N PHE A 258 -10.36 2.54 -16.13
CA PHE A 258 -11.24 3.24 -17.06
C PHE A 258 -10.50 4.18 -18.04
N PRO A 259 -11.12 4.54 -19.18
CA PRO A 259 -10.47 5.35 -20.22
C PRO A 259 -9.99 6.72 -19.73
N GLU A 260 -10.72 7.35 -18.81
CA GLU A 260 -10.38 8.66 -18.24
C GLU A 260 -9.39 8.60 -17.06
N ASN A 261 -8.91 7.40 -16.69
CA ASN A 261 -8.07 7.20 -15.50
C ASN A 261 -8.72 7.75 -14.22
N SER A 262 -10.06 7.70 -14.14
CA SER A 262 -10.87 8.30 -13.08
C SER A 262 -10.68 7.63 -11.71
N VAL A 263 -10.13 6.42 -11.70
CA VAL A 263 -9.79 5.63 -10.51
C VAL A 263 -8.38 5.08 -10.61
N VAL A 264 -7.65 5.07 -9.49
CA VAL A 264 -6.36 4.39 -9.37
C VAL A 264 -6.35 3.42 -8.20
N THR A 265 -5.87 2.20 -8.45
CA THR A 265 -5.50 1.25 -7.41
C THR A 265 -4.02 1.39 -7.10
N VAL A 266 -3.69 1.50 -5.82
CA VAL A 266 -2.32 1.55 -5.29
C VAL A 266 -2.11 0.35 -4.37
N TRP A 267 -1.03 -0.38 -4.57
CA TRP A 267 -0.70 -1.58 -3.81
C TRP A 267 0.69 -1.47 -3.18
N SER A 268 0.78 -1.51 -1.86
CA SER A 268 2.03 -1.23 -1.14
C SER A 268 2.69 -2.47 -0.48
N ALA A 269 2.22 -3.69 -0.79
CA ALA A 269 2.77 -4.93 -0.24
C ALA A 269 3.51 -5.76 -1.32
N PRO A 270 4.84 -5.62 -1.47
CA PRO A 270 5.57 -6.31 -2.53
C PRO A 270 5.74 -7.79 -2.22
N ASN A 271 5.80 -8.62 -3.27
CA ASN A 271 5.80 -10.07 -3.18
C ASN A 271 4.74 -10.58 -2.20
N TYR A 272 3.50 -10.19 -2.45
CA TYR A 272 2.38 -10.43 -1.55
C TYR A 272 2.23 -11.91 -1.20
N CYS A 273 1.90 -12.16 0.06
CA CYS A 273 1.84 -13.52 0.63
C CYS A 273 3.09 -14.35 0.40
N TYR A 274 4.22 -13.70 0.09
CA TYR A 274 5.52 -14.32 -0.17
C TYR A 274 5.55 -15.23 -1.41
N ARG A 275 4.59 -15.06 -2.31
CA ARG A 275 4.38 -15.93 -3.48
C ARG A 275 3.92 -15.21 -4.74
N CYS A 276 3.28 -14.05 -4.62
CA CYS A 276 2.65 -13.38 -5.76
C CYS A 276 3.67 -12.75 -6.72
N GLY A 277 4.89 -12.42 -6.26
CA GLY A 277 5.93 -11.84 -7.11
C GLY A 277 5.66 -10.42 -7.62
N ASN A 278 4.56 -9.78 -7.22
CA ASN A 278 4.24 -8.40 -7.57
C ASN A 278 5.26 -7.41 -6.98
N VAL A 279 5.40 -6.26 -7.63
CA VAL A 279 6.03 -5.08 -7.02
C VAL A 279 4.99 -4.29 -6.22
N ALA A 280 5.46 -3.30 -5.47
CA ALA A 280 4.61 -2.38 -4.72
C ALA A 280 4.87 -0.95 -5.14
N SER A 281 3.93 -0.06 -4.84
CA SER A 281 4.09 1.36 -5.06
C SER A 281 3.53 2.21 -3.91
N ILE A 282 3.97 3.46 -3.87
CA ILE A 282 3.37 4.56 -3.10
C ILE A 282 3.02 5.66 -4.10
N MET A 283 1.82 6.22 -3.97
CA MET A 283 1.38 7.40 -4.72
C MET A 283 1.73 8.66 -3.92
N ALA A 284 2.63 9.48 -4.46
CA ALA A 284 2.90 10.83 -3.99
C ALA A 284 2.05 11.83 -4.77
N VAL A 285 1.41 12.76 -4.07
CA VAL A 285 0.61 13.84 -4.69
C VAL A 285 1.34 15.15 -4.44
N ASP A 286 1.65 15.88 -5.51
CA ASP A 286 2.29 17.20 -5.41
C ASP A 286 1.27 18.33 -5.15
N LYS A 287 1.75 19.58 -5.09
CA LYS A 287 0.92 20.75 -4.78
C LYS A 287 -0.12 21.04 -5.86
N ASP A 288 0.12 20.56 -7.08
CA ASP A 288 -0.78 20.72 -8.22
C ASP A 288 -1.73 19.51 -8.35
N LEU A 289 -1.75 18.65 -7.33
CA LEU A 289 -2.55 17.43 -7.22
C LEU A 289 -2.21 16.37 -8.28
N ASN A 290 -1.00 16.41 -8.83
CA ASN A 290 -0.56 15.41 -9.81
C ASN A 290 -0.01 14.17 -9.10
N PRO A 291 -0.56 12.97 -9.36
CA PRO A 291 -0.04 11.72 -8.81
C PRO A 291 1.30 11.33 -9.44
N ARG A 292 2.26 10.90 -8.61
CA ARG A 292 3.52 10.29 -9.02
C ARG A 292 3.75 9.01 -8.23
N PHE A 293 4.14 7.93 -8.90
CA PHE A 293 4.30 6.62 -8.27
C PHE A 293 5.77 6.30 -8.03
N SER A 294 6.08 5.88 -6.81
CA SER A 294 7.38 5.32 -6.45
C SER A 294 7.24 3.81 -6.30
N ILE A 295 7.85 3.05 -7.21
CA ILE A 295 7.80 1.58 -7.23
C ILE A 295 8.95 1.00 -6.41
N PHE A 296 8.67 -0.05 -5.64
CA PHE A 296 9.67 -0.76 -4.85
C PHE A 296 9.38 -2.27 -4.78
N SER A 297 10.45 -3.04 -4.64
CA SER A 297 10.39 -4.51 -4.53
C SER A 297 10.51 -4.94 -3.07
N ALA A 298 10.19 -6.22 -2.82
CA ALA A 298 10.38 -6.82 -1.51
C ALA A 298 11.87 -6.81 -1.13
N VAL A 299 12.14 -6.79 0.17
CA VAL A 299 13.50 -6.99 0.65
C VAL A 299 14.02 -8.35 0.17
N PRO A 300 15.33 -8.47 -0.15
CA PRO A 300 15.93 -9.74 -0.54
C PRO A 300 15.67 -10.86 0.47
N ASP A 301 15.52 -12.10 -0.01
CA ASP A 301 15.17 -13.26 0.83
C ASP A 301 16.20 -13.52 1.95
N ASP A 302 17.47 -13.17 1.76
CA ASP A 302 18.53 -13.28 2.76
C ASP A 302 18.37 -12.29 3.93
N GLN A 303 17.65 -11.20 3.72
CA GLN A 303 17.33 -10.19 4.74
C GLN A 303 15.94 -10.40 5.34
N ARG A 304 15.16 -11.35 4.81
CA ARG A 304 13.80 -11.57 5.23
C ARG A 304 13.76 -12.31 6.57
N HIS A 305 13.12 -11.70 7.55
CA HIS A 305 12.91 -12.35 8.84
C HIS A 305 11.69 -13.29 8.79
N VAL A 306 11.88 -14.53 9.24
CA VAL A 306 10.82 -15.52 9.42
C VAL A 306 10.77 -15.91 10.90
N PRO A 307 9.62 -15.74 11.59
CA PRO A 307 9.51 -16.13 12.98
C PRO A 307 9.81 -17.61 13.20
N ALA A 308 10.66 -17.93 14.18
CA ALA A 308 11.18 -19.28 14.43
C ALA A 308 10.12 -20.34 14.74
N ASN A 309 8.93 -19.94 15.22
CA ASN A 309 7.87 -20.86 15.64
C ASN A 309 6.86 -21.20 14.53
N ARG A 310 7.00 -20.68 13.30
CA ARG A 310 6.07 -21.00 12.20
C ARG A 310 6.50 -22.23 11.40
N ARG A 311 5.58 -23.20 11.30
CA ARG A 311 5.69 -24.37 10.41
C ARG A 311 5.10 -24.02 9.04
N GLY A 312 5.87 -23.34 8.21
CA GLY A 312 5.49 -23.04 6.82
C GLY A 312 4.47 -21.90 6.64
N PRO A 313 4.04 -21.65 5.40
CA PRO A 313 2.96 -20.69 5.11
C PRO A 313 1.66 -21.17 5.79
N GLY A 314 0.95 -20.29 6.50
CA GLY A 314 -0.36 -20.62 7.09
C GLY A 314 -1.39 -21.00 6.02
N ASP A 315 -2.34 -21.87 6.38
CA ASP A 315 -3.36 -22.37 5.45
C ASP A 315 -4.22 -21.28 4.81
N TYR A 316 -4.31 -20.10 5.45
CA TYR A 316 -5.00 -18.91 4.94
C TYR A 316 -4.26 -18.18 3.80
N PHE A 317 -3.11 -18.69 3.35
CA PHE A 317 -2.48 -18.23 2.10
C PHE A 317 -3.04 -18.92 0.85
N LEU A 318 -3.95 -19.91 1.01
CA LEU A 318 -4.61 -20.62 -0.07
C LEU A 318 -5.88 -19.91 -0.56
#